data_AF-A0A672S3G8-F1
#
_entry.id   AF-A0A672S3G8-F1
#
_cell.length_a   1.000
_cell.length_b   1.000
_cell.length_c   1.000
_cell.angle_alpha   90.00
_cell.angle_beta   90.00
_cell.angle_gamma   90.00
#
_symmetry.space_group_name_H-M   'P 1'
#
loop_
_entity.id
_entity.type
_entity.pdbx_description
1 polymer ?
#
loop_
_entity_poly.entity_id
_entity_poly.type
_entity_poly.pdbx_seq_one_letter_code
_entity_poly.pdbx_strand_id
1 'polypeptide(L)' 'METGLFALPWVPVNIGGSDLLAKAWFGDTQYRVLLSDLNTVWDEEMTAGDIQSRAQARTYNTAAI' A
#
# COMPACT_ATOMS: atom_id res chain seq x y z
N MET A 1 -14.59 7.05 1.25
CA MET A 1 -14.71 8.03 0.14
C MET A 1 -13.32 8.53 -0.17
N GLU A 2 -12.88 8.47 -1.43
CA GLU A 2 -11.50 8.73 -1.92
C GLU A 2 -10.88 10.08 -1.50
N THR A 3 -11.66 10.97 -0.88
CA THR A 3 -11.25 12.29 -0.40
C THR A 3 -10.34 12.26 0.82
N GLY A 4 -10.36 11.18 1.62
CA GLY A 4 -9.52 11.06 2.82
C GLY A 4 -8.04 10.87 2.50
N LEU A 5 -7.72 10.14 1.42
CA LEU A 5 -6.34 9.93 1.01
C LEU A 5 -5.71 11.26 0.61
N PHE A 6 -6.30 12.03 -0.30
CA PHE A 6 -5.72 13.30 -0.77
C PHE A 6 -5.42 14.31 0.35
N ALA A 7 -6.14 14.26 1.48
CA ALA A 7 -5.87 15.10 2.64
C ALA A 7 -4.64 14.69 3.46
N LEU A 8 -4.13 13.46 3.31
CA LEU A 8 -2.98 12.98 4.08
C LEU A 8 -1.65 13.57 3.57
N PRO A 9 -0.70 13.88 4.46
CA PRO A 9 0.61 14.36 4.05
C PRO A 9 1.41 13.25 3.39
N TRP A 10 2.33 13.63 2.51
CA TRP A 10 3.40 12.75 2.05
C TRP A 10 4.44 12.61 3.16
N VAL A 11 4.84 11.38 3.46
CA VAL A 11 5.82 11.05 4.48
C VAL A 11 7.05 10.46 3.81
N PRO A 12 8.27 10.96 4.11
CA PRO A 12 9.48 10.35 3.61
C PRO A 12 9.68 8.96 4.20
N VAL A 13 9.98 7.99 3.35
CA VAL A 13 10.27 6.60 3.70
C VAL A 13 11.52 6.16 2.96
N ASN A 14 12.39 5.40 3.64
CA ASN A 14 13.52 4.76 3.00
C ASN A 14 13.20 3.28 2.80
N ILE A 15 13.12 2.84 1.54
CA ILE A 15 12.80 1.45 1.19
C ILE A 15 13.96 0.91 0.35
N GLY A 16 14.67 -0.08 0.89
CA GLY A 16 15.79 -0.71 0.19
C GLY A 16 16.94 0.24 -0.15
N GLY A 17 17.11 1.34 0.60
CA GLY A 17 18.13 2.36 0.34
C GLY A 17 17.67 3.52 -0.55
N SER A 18 16.44 3.48 -1.09
CA SER A 18 15.87 4.58 -1.87
C SER A 18 14.98 5.48 -1.01
N ASP A 19 15.20 6.78 -1.08
CA ASP A 19 14.35 7.78 -0.43
C ASP A 19 13.11 8.04 -1.30
N LEU A 20 11.95 7.67 -0.77
CA LEU A 20 10.66 7.79 -1.42
C LEU A 20 9.73 8.60 -0.55
N LEU A 21 8.69 9.15 -1.17
CA LEU A 21 7.54 9.70 -0.47
C LEU A 21 6.42 8.68 -0.50
N ALA A 22 5.85 8.37 0.66
CA ALA A 22 4.71 7.50 0.78
C ALA A 22 3.50 8.24 1.36
N LYS A 23 2.32 7.82 0.94
CA LYS A 23 1.05 8.32 1.44
C LYS A 23 0.08 7.15 1.50
N ALA A 24 -0.34 6.79 2.70
CA ALA A 24 -1.12 5.60 2.93
C ALA A 24 -2.40 5.93 3.70
N TRP A 25 -3.52 5.43 3.21
CA TRP A 25 -4.80 5.47 3.91
C TRP A 25 -5.28 4.05 4.16
N PHE A 26 -5.70 3.80 5.39
CA PHE A 26 -6.23 2.51 5.83
C PHE A 26 -7.67 2.73 6.32
N GLY A 27 -8.63 2.09 5.67
CA GLY A 27 -10.00 1.96 6.14
C GLY A 27 -10.23 0.60 6.84
N ASP A 28 -11.47 0.34 7.26
CA ASP A 28 -11.81 -0.88 8.02
C ASP A 28 -11.43 -2.18 7.31
N THR A 29 -11.67 -2.27 6.00
CA THR A 29 -11.42 -3.49 5.21
C THR A 29 -10.78 -3.20 3.86
N GLN A 30 -10.13 -2.05 3.71
CA GLN A 30 -9.51 -1.63 2.47
C GLN A 30 -8.36 -0.68 2.77
N TYR A 31 -7.39 -0.63 1.88
CA TYR A 31 -6.31 0.33 1.99
C TYR A 31 -5.94 0.88 0.62
N ARG A 32 -5.32 2.06 0.64
CA ARG A 32 -4.71 2.64 -0.55
C ARG A 32 -3.37 3.25 -0.19
N VAL A 33 -2.35 2.91 -0.97
CA VAL A 33 -0.98 3.39 -0.77
C VAL A 33 -0.50 4.01 -2.07
N LEU A 34 -0.02 5.25 -1.96
CA LEU A 34 0.71 5.95 -3.00
C LEU A 34 2.19 6.01 -2.60
N LEU A 35 3.06 5.73 -3.56
CA LEU A 35 4.50 5.87 -3.44
C LEU A 35 5.01 6.76 -4.56
N SER A 36 5.98 7.61 -4.28
CA SER A 36 6.58 8.46 -5.30
C SER A 36 8.07 8.66 -5.05
N ASP A 37 8.85 8.63 -6.13
CA ASP A 37 10.26 9.01 -6.17
C ASP A 37 10.46 10.45 -6.68
N LEU A 38 9.39 11.28 -6.64
CA LEU A 38 9.28 12.62 -7.23
C LEU A 38 9.20 12.67 -8.76
N ASN A 39 9.43 11.55 -9.45
CA ASN A 39 9.39 11.47 -10.92
C ASN A 39 8.19 10.64 -11.40
N THR A 40 7.92 9.53 -10.71
CA THR A 40 6.82 8.60 -10.93
C THR A 40 5.99 8.49 -9.66
N VAL A 41 4.71 8.19 -9.84
CA VAL A 41 3.81 7.84 -8.74
C VAL A 41 3.26 6.45 -9.00
N TRP A 42 3.39 5.58 -8.00
CA TRP A 42 2.79 4.25 -7.98
C TRP A 42 1.58 4.27 -7.04
N ASP A 43 0.47 3.70 -7.49
CA ASP A 43 -0.79 3.60 -6.76
C ASP A 43 -1.15 2.14 -6.56
N GLU A 44 -1.39 1.74 -5.31
CA GLU A 44 -1.94 0.44 -4.95
C GLU A 44 -3.24 0.66 -4.17
N GLU A 45 -4.36 0.21 -4.72
CA GLU A 45 -5.65 0.13 -4.04
C GLU A 45 -6.02 -1.33 -3.81
N MET A 46 -6.41 -1.66 -2.59
CA MET A 46 -6.72 -3.03 -2.18
C MET A 46 -8.04 -3.06 -1.43
N THR A 47 -8.97 -3.87 -1.93
CA THR A 47 -10.26 -4.11 -1.28
C THR A 47 -10.19 -5.29 -0.32
N ALA A 48 -11.24 -5.51 0.46
CA ALA A 48 -11.33 -6.64 1.39
C ALA A 48 -11.10 -7.99 0.69
N GLY A 49 -11.65 -8.14 -0.51
CA GLY A 49 -11.49 -9.34 -1.34
C GLY A 49 -10.04 -9.52 -1.79
N ASP A 50 -9.39 -8.45 -2.26
CA ASP A 50 -7.99 -8.50 -2.70
C ASP A 50 -7.04 -8.80 -1.54
N ILE A 51 -7.29 -8.18 -0.38
CA ILE A 51 -6.54 -8.44 0.86
C ILE A 51 -6.70 -9.90 1.25
N GLN A 52 -7.92 -10.43 1.25
CA GLN A 52 -8.18 -11.83 1.58
C GLN A 52 -7.48 -12.78 0.60
N SER A 53 -7.62 -12.55 -0.71
CA SER A 53 -6.97 -13.37 -1.73
C SER A 53 -5.44 -13.33 -1.63
N ARG A 54 -4.86 -12.15 -1.42
CA ARG A 54 -3.40 -11.99 -1.25
C ARG A 54 -2.90 -12.61 0.04
N ALA A 55 -3.64 -12.49 1.15
CA ALA A 55 -3.30 -13.11 2.42
C ALA A 55 -3.37 -14.64 2.36
N GLN A 56 -4.38 -15.18 1.65
CA GLN A 56 -4.50 -16.61 1.40
C GLN A 56 -3.36 -17.11 0.50
N ALA A 57 -3.07 -16.41 -0.61
CA ALA A 57 -1.93 -16.74 -1.47
C ALA A 57 -0.60 -16.71 -0.70
N ARG A 58 -0.42 -15.76 0.23
CA ARG A 58 0.77 -15.66 1.08
C ARG A 58 0.87 -16.80 2.10
N THR A 59 -0.26 -17.37 2.53
CA THR A 59 -0.32 -18.50 3.47
C THR A 59 0.12 -19.82 2.82
N TYR A 60 -0.23 -20.07 1.56
CA TYR A 60 0.15 -21.31 0.87
C TYR A 60 1.66 -21.41 0.56
N ASN A 61 2.39 -20.30 0.53
CA ASN A 61 3.84 -20.30 0.24
C ASN A 61 4.71 -20.41 1.51
N THR A 62 4.14 -20.29 2.71
CA THR A 62 4.84 -20.51 4.00
C THR A 62 4.64 -21.91 4.55
N ALA A 63 3.57 -22.62 4.15
CA ALA A 63 3.33 -24.00 4.56
C ALA A 63 4.20 -25.05 3.83
N ALA A 64 5.06 -24.62 2.89
CA ALA A 64 5.90 -25.48 2.07
C ALA A 64 7.41 -25.40 2.40
N ILE A 65 7.76 -24.85 3.58
CA ILE A 65 9.16 -24.75 4.06
C ILE A 65 9.33 -25.48 5.38
#